data_AF-A0A963ESH2-F1
#
_entry.id   AF-A0A963ESH2-F1
#
_cell.length_a   1.000
_cell.length_b   1.000
_cell.length_c   1.000
_cell.angle_alpha   90.00
_cell.angle_beta   90.00
_cell.angle_gamma   90.00
#
_symmetry.space_group_name_H-M   'P 1'
#
loop_
_entity.id
_entity.type
_entity.pdbx_description
1 polymer ?
#
loop_
_entity_poly.entity_id
_entity_poly.type
_entity_poly.pdbx_seq_one_letter_code
_entity_poly.pdbx_strand_id
1 'polypeptide(L)' 'VHGHSDKTLAEKLSISVETVKLDRKHAYTKLEVSSQAEQLYLFLDSVMSAGDYSGGDTLVPYMQRSVAD' A
#
# COMPACT_ATOMS: atom_id res chain seq x y z
N VAL A 1 0.40 17.18 -0.15
CA VAL A 1 0.83 15.80 0.17
C VAL A 1 1.86 15.39 -0.87
N HIS A 2 3.13 15.22 -0.50
CA HIS A 2 4.19 14.95 -1.46
C HIS A 2 4.41 13.45 -1.57
N GLY A 3 3.75 12.81 -2.54
CA GLY A 3 4.09 11.44 -2.90
C GLY A 3 5.55 11.36 -3.37
N HIS A 4 6.26 10.30 -3.01
CA HIS A 4 7.58 10.06 -3.56
C HIS A 4 7.48 9.53 -4.99
N SER A 5 8.18 10.19 -5.91
CA SER A 5 8.41 9.66 -7.24
C SER A 5 9.29 8.40 -7.17
N ASP A 6 9.27 7.55 -8.20
CA ASP A 6 10.17 6.38 -8.26
C ASP A 6 11.65 6.80 -8.12
N LYS A 7 12.02 7.96 -8.66
CA LYS A 7 13.38 8.52 -8.58
C LYS A 7 13.76 8.86 -7.14
N THR A 8 12.88 9.59 -6.44
CA THR A 8 13.13 9.97 -5.05
C THR A 8 13.19 8.76 -4.13
N LEU A 9 12.41 7.72 -4.41
CA LEU A 9 12.45 6.47 -3.64
C LEU A 9 13.74 5.69 -3.91
N ALA A 10 14.15 5.59 -5.17
CA ALA A 10 15.40 4.95 -5.58
C ALA A 10 16.63 5.62 -4.93
N GLU A 11 16.68 6.95 -4.92
CA GLU A 11 17.72 7.73 -4.25
C GLU A 11 17.78 7.45 -2.75
N LYS A 12 16.63 7.51 -2.06
CA LYS A 12 16.55 7.28 -0.61
C LYS A 12 16.94 5.87 -0.19
N LEU A 13 16.59 4.88 -1.01
CA LEU A 13 16.87 3.46 -0.74
C LEU A 13 18.22 3.00 -1.33
N SER A 14 18.91 3.85 -2.09
CA SER A 14 20.15 3.50 -2.79
C SER A 14 20.02 2.25 -3.69
N ILE A 15 18.90 2.18 -4.43
CA ILE A 15 18.59 1.10 -5.39
C ILE A 15 18.26 1.70 -6.76
N SER A 16 18.09 0.86 -7.79
CA SER A 16 17.68 1.36 -9.10
C SER A 16 16.19 1.73 -9.14
N VAL A 17 15.83 2.65 -10.03
CA VAL A 17 14.43 2.98 -10.34
C VAL A 17 13.66 1.76 -10.84
N GLU A 18 14.33 0.84 -11.53
CA GLU A 18 13.74 -0.40 -12.03
C GLU A 18 13.37 -1.34 -10.88
N THR A 19 14.22 -1.46 -9.85
CA THR A 19 13.92 -2.21 -8.63
C THR A 19 12.69 -1.64 -7.92
N VAL A 20 12.60 -0.31 -7.77
CA VAL A 20 11.42 0.36 -7.20
C VAL A 20 10.14 0.01 -7.95
N LYS A 21 10.17 0.07 -9.28
CA LYS A 21 9.00 -0.26 -10.12
C LYS A 21 8.60 -1.72 -9.99
N LEU A 22 9.58 -2.62 -9.95
CA LEU A 22 9.35 -4.05 -9.77
C LEU A 22 8.69 -4.33 -8.41
N ASP A 23 9.21 -3.74 -7.33
CA ASP A 23 8.63 -3.90 -5.99
C ASP A 23 7.22 -3.33 -5.89
N ARG A 24 6.96 -2.16 -6.51
CA ARG A 24 5.59 -1.61 -6.62
C ARG A 24 4.66 -2.58 -7.33
N LYS A 25 5.09 -3.15 -8.45
CA LYS A 25 4.29 -4.13 -9.19
C LYS A 25 4.01 -5.37 -8.33
N HIS A 26 5.00 -5.87 -7.60
CA HIS A 26 4.80 -7.00 -6.68
C HIS A 26 3.81 -6.67 -5.57
N ALA A 27 3.90 -5.48 -4.96
CA ALA A 27 2.97 -5.03 -3.94
C ALA A 27 1.54 -4.94 -4.49
N TYR A 28 1.37 -4.38 -5.69
CA TYR A 28 0.09 -4.31 -6.39
C TYR A 28 -0.51 -5.69 -6.63
N THR A 29 0.28 -6.65 -7.13
CA THR A 29 -0.18 -8.03 -7.33
C THR A 29 -0.59 -8.70 -6.02
N LYS A 30 0.16 -8.51 -4.94
CA LYS A 30 -0.17 -9.10 -3.63
C LYS A 30 -1.44 -8.53 -3.00
N LEU A 31 -1.74 -7.27 -3.29
CA LEU A 31 -2.91 -6.56 -2.77
C LEU A 31 -4.09 -6.56 -3.75
N GLU A 32 -3.95 -7.22 -4.90
CA GLU A 32 -4.94 -7.25 -5.97
C GLU A 32 -5.40 -5.85 -6.46
N VAL A 33 -4.47 -4.89 -6.44
CA VAL A 33 -4.69 -3.52 -6.96
C VAL A 33 -3.89 -3.29 -8.24
N SER A 34 -4.29 -2.31 -9.03
CA SER A 34 -3.74 -1.98 -10.35
C SER A 34 -3.02 -0.63 -10.40
N SER A 35 -3.19 0.23 -9.37
CA SER A 35 -2.65 1.59 -9.38
C SER A 35 -2.24 2.12 -8.01
N GLN A 36 -1.42 3.17 -8.00
CA GLN A 36 -1.03 3.88 -6.78
C GLN A 36 -2.25 4.51 -6.07
N ALA A 37 -3.24 4.93 -6.85
CA ALA A 37 -4.48 5.50 -6.33
C ALA A 37 -5.31 4.43 -5.60
N GLU A 38 -5.41 3.23 -6.17
CA GLU A 38 -6.09 2.09 -5.52
C GLU A 38 -5.36 1.63 -4.26
N GLN A 39 -4.02 1.55 -4.27
CA GLN A 39 -3.27 1.25 -3.05
C GLN A 39 -3.52 2.32 -1.96
N LEU A 40 -3.57 3.60 -2.33
CA LEU A 40 -3.86 4.68 -1.39
C LEU A 40 -5.29 4.59 -0.86
N TYR A 41 -6.26 4.28 -1.73
CA TYR A 41 -7.66 4.09 -1.35
C TYR A 41 -7.80 2.93 -0.36
N LEU A 42 -7.22 1.77 -0.68
CA LEU A 42 -7.19 0.59 0.20
C LEU A 42 -6.59 0.93 1.57
N PHE A 43 -5.49 1.69 1.60
CA PHE A 43 -4.90 2.13 2.85
C PHE A 43 -5.86 2.99 3.67
N LEU A 44 -6.45 4.03 3.07
CA LEU A 44 -7.38 4.92 3.76
C LEU A 44 -8.60 4.16 4.29
N ASP A 45 -9.20 3.30 3.46
CA ASP A 45 -10.37 2.53 3.85
C ASP A 45 -10.08 1.53 4.97
N SER A 46 -8.90 0.89 4.94
CA SER A 46 -8.45 0.00 6.02
C SER A 46 -8.27 0.72 7.35
N VAL A 47 -7.71 1.94 7.34
CA VAL A 47 -7.50 2.76 8.54
C VAL A 47 -8.83 3.27 9.07
N MET A 48 -9.72 3.74 8.20
CA MET A 48 -11.05 4.23 8.60
C MET A 48 -11.94 3.12 9.16
N SER A 49 -11.74 1.88 8.71
CA SER A 49 -12.42 0.69 9.23
C SER A 49 -11.91 0.25 10.60
N ALA A 50 -10.70 0.66 10.99
CA ALA A 50 -10.09 0.39 12.29
C ALA A 50 -10.54 1.47 13.30
N GLY A 51 -11.80 1.41 13.75
CA GLY A 51 -12.43 2.46 14.58
C GLY A 51 -11.56 3.04 15.70
N ASP A 52 -11.01 2.19 16.57
CA ASP A 52 -10.05 2.58 17.63
C ASP A 52 -8.63 2.14 17.25
N TYR A 53 -8.09 2.70 16.16
CA TYR A 53 -6.74 2.38 15.70
C TYR A 53 -5.69 2.76 16.75
N SER A 54 -5.10 1.74 17.38
CA SER A 54 -4.04 1.88 18.40
C SER A 54 -2.66 1.48 17.88
N GLY A 55 -2.53 1.30 16.56
CA GLY A 55 -1.30 0.84 15.89
C GLY A 55 -1.46 -0.57 15.30
N GLY A 56 -0.42 -1.02 14.58
CA GLY A 56 -0.41 -2.32 13.90
C GLY A 56 -0.88 -2.27 12.45
N ASP A 57 -1.00 -3.45 11.85
CA ASP A 57 -1.40 -3.64 10.45
C ASP A 57 -2.93 -3.64 10.31
N THR A 58 -3.48 -2.60 9.68
CA THR A 58 -4.92 -2.42 9.45
C THR A 58 -5.47 -3.34 8.37
N LEU A 59 -4.63 -3.90 7.49
CA LEU A 59 -5.09 -4.79 6.42
C LEU A 59 -5.50 -6.16 6.96
N VAL A 60 -4.93 -6.62 8.07
CA VAL A 60 -5.27 -7.92 8.68
C VAL A 60 -6.76 -8.02 9.04
N PRO A 61 -7.33 -7.14 9.88
CA PRO A 61 -8.76 -7.19 10.20
C PRO A 61 -9.64 -6.78 9.01
N TYR A 62 -9.15 -5.90 8.12
CA TYR A 62 -9.90 -5.43 6.95
C TYR A 62 -10.14 -6.54 5.92
N MET A 63 -9.10 -7.30 5.58
CA MET A 63 -9.17 -8.42 4.63
C MET A 63 -9.91 -9.64 5.19
N GLN A 64 -9.99 -9.80 6.51
CA GLN A 64 -10.80 -10.85 7.13
C GLN A 64 -12.30 -10.55 7.04
N ARG A 65 -12.70 -9.27 7.03
CA ARG A 65 -14.11 -8.87 6.90
C ARG A 65 -14.64 -9.07 5.47
N SER A 66 -13.82 -8.83 4.45
CA SER A 66 -14.23 -8.96 3.04
C SER A 66 -14.51 -10.40 2.58
N VAL A 67 -14.12 -11.41 3.36
CA VAL A 67 -14.37 -12.83 3.07
C VAL A 67 -15.67 -13.34 3.74
N ALA A 68 -16.26 -12.54 4.63
CA ALA A 68 -17.42 -12.93 5.43
C ALA A 68 -18.79 -12.55 4.80
N ASP A 69 -18.79 -11.93 3.62
CA ASP A 69 -19.99 -11.52 2.88
C ASP A 69 -20.23 -12.37 1.61
#